data_AF-A0A934RUI8-F1
#
_entry.id   AF-A0A934RUI8-F1
#
_cell.length_a   1.000
_cell.length_b   1.000
_cell.length_c   1.000
_cell.angle_alpha   90.00
_cell.angle_beta   90.00
_cell.angle_gamma   90.00
#
_symmetry.space_group_name_H-M   'P 1'
#
loop_
_entity.id
_entity.type
_entity.pdbx_description
1 polymer ?
#
loop_
_entity_poly.entity_id
_entity_poly.type
_entity_poly.pdbx_seq_one_letter_code
_entity_poly.pdbx_strand_id
1 'polypeptide(L)'
;MENALVTAATGRTLPELSRQELTEYALPGGDRQGKLAGEGEVRSPAIQHESVAYFERRGLLAGREVVTVVRNPFERALSQLFYLLRLLPEARTLFTGPSWADDLKRLAAFDGLLGHDLGACQVDWLKDGAGEVRVDRVLRFESLEEDFASLCADWGIRAELPHEMDSGRKFPWWQYYDEEARRMMAEKYGRDFEEFGYESGMPATGADEGLEERHHDLGKDRGFRESGRLMVPDGSLESLSAEGVWERFRPLQTILLAKDCRRALKPGGVLEVVTPDLAALGGLEDDPEFVHGYLVRHVPDAHCEAAGYVVNDLIADCRFVYDEGLLVETLAEGGFTAFERIEKPGWLVVRAC
;
A
#
# COMPACT_ATOMS: atom_id res chain seq x y z
N MET A 1 12.12 -11.60 10.05
CA MET A 1 13.43 -11.66 10.74
C MET A 1 13.36 -12.51 12.01
N GLU A 2 12.56 -12.14 13.02
CA GLU A 2 12.50 -12.84 14.31
C GLU A 2 12.21 -14.34 14.18
N ASN A 3 11.23 -14.73 13.37
CA ASN A 3 10.92 -16.15 13.16
C ASN A 3 12.13 -16.94 12.63
N ALA A 4 12.85 -16.39 11.64
CA ALA A 4 14.04 -17.02 11.07
C ALA A 4 15.17 -17.15 12.11
N LEU A 5 15.40 -16.11 12.91
CA LEU A 5 16.43 -16.11 13.96
C LEU A 5 16.09 -17.09 15.08
N VAL A 6 14.86 -17.10 15.58
CA VAL A 6 14.41 -18.00 16.64
C VAL A 6 14.52 -19.46 16.19
N THR A 7 14.11 -19.77 14.97
CA THR A 7 14.26 -21.12 14.40
C THR A 7 15.71 -21.53 14.25
N ALA A 8 16.58 -20.64 13.74
CA ALA A 8 18.00 -20.95 13.61
C ALA A 8 18.69 -21.15 14.97
N ALA A 9 18.34 -20.35 15.99
CA ALA A 9 18.97 -20.39 17.29
C ALA A 9 18.44 -21.52 18.20
N THR A 10 17.16 -21.87 18.10
CA THR A 10 16.49 -22.76 19.06
C THR A 10 15.98 -24.08 18.45
N GLY A 11 15.89 -24.16 17.12
CA GLY A 11 15.22 -25.25 16.41
C GLY A 11 13.69 -25.24 16.52
N ARG A 12 13.09 -24.21 17.15
CA ARG A 12 11.64 -24.00 17.29
C ARG A 12 11.20 -22.75 16.52
N THR A 13 9.96 -22.76 16.07
CA THR A 13 9.28 -21.61 15.48
C THR A 13 8.62 -20.75 16.56
N LEU A 14 8.31 -19.48 16.25
CA LEU A 14 7.62 -18.60 17.20
C LEU A 14 6.32 -19.19 17.77
N PRO A 15 5.43 -19.84 16.97
CA PRO A 15 4.20 -20.45 17.50
C PRO A 15 4.42 -21.62 18.47
N GLU A 16 5.60 -22.23 18.46
CA GLU A 16 5.94 -23.33 19.38
C GLU A 16 6.42 -22.82 20.74
N LEU A 17 6.74 -21.53 20.87
CA LEU A 17 7.11 -20.91 22.13
C LEU A 17 5.89 -20.65 23.01
N SER A 18 6.01 -20.93 24.31
CA SER A 18 4.98 -20.56 25.28
C SER A 18 4.89 -19.03 25.44
N ARG A 19 3.73 -18.53 25.87
CA ARG A 19 3.53 -17.10 26.16
C ARG A 19 4.53 -16.55 27.18
N GLN A 20 4.94 -17.39 28.14
CA GLN A 20 5.97 -17.03 29.12
C GLN A 20 7.34 -16.83 28.45
N GLU A 21 7.75 -17.77 27.60
CA GLU A 21 9.00 -17.65 26.82
C GLU A 21 8.98 -16.42 25.92
N LEU A 22 7.87 -16.18 25.21
CA LEU A 22 7.71 -15.00 24.35
C LEU A 22 7.86 -13.70 25.16
N THR A 23 7.33 -13.66 26.39
CA THR A 23 7.47 -12.50 27.29
C THR A 23 8.91 -12.31 27.76
N GLU A 24 9.60 -13.38 28.16
CA GLU A 24 10.98 -13.36 28.65
C GLU A 24 11.99 -12.94 27.56
N TYR A 25 11.72 -13.33 26.32
CA TYR A 25 12.54 -13.00 25.15
C TYR A 25 12.08 -11.73 24.42
N ALA A 26 11.05 -11.04 24.92
CA ALA A 26 10.50 -9.85 24.27
C ALA A 26 10.04 -10.07 22.82
N LEU A 27 9.50 -11.26 22.53
CA LEU A 27 9.06 -11.68 21.19
C LEU A 27 7.55 -11.40 20.97
N PRO A 28 7.11 -11.32 19.70
CA PRO A 28 5.70 -11.16 19.36
C PRO A 28 4.79 -12.18 20.05
N GLY A 29 3.64 -11.72 20.55
CA GLY A 29 2.68 -12.55 21.31
C GLY A 29 2.97 -12.71 22.81
N GLY A 30 4.08 -12.15 23.31
CA GLY A 30 4.36 -12.04 24.75
C GLY A 30 3.53 -10.97 25.46
N ASP A 31 3.47 -11.07 26.80
CA ASP A 31 2.74 -10.14 27.65
C ASP A 31 3.51 -8.83 27.85
N ARG A 32 2.90 -7.72 27.41
CA ARG A 32 3.37 -6.38 27.80
C ARG A 32 2.96 -6.08 29.23
N GLN A 33 3.90 -5.61 30.04
CA GLN A 33 3.63 -5.19 31.41
C GLN A 33 3.68 -3.66 31.55
N GLY A 34 2.87 -3.10 32.45
CA GLY A 34 2.85 -1.66 32.77
C GLY A 34 1.76 -0.88 32.05
N LYS A 35 1.58 0.41 32.39
CA LYS A 35 0.59 1.26 31.73
C LYS A 35 1.01 1.56 30.29
N LEU A 36 0.05 1.67 29.38
CA LEU A 36 0.27 2.30 28.08
C LEU A 36 0.55 3.78 28.37
N ALA A 37 1.72 4.29 28.00
CA ALA A 37 2.11 5.66 28.31
C ALA A 37 1.79 6.61 27.13
N GLY A 38 1.98 7.92 27.37
CA GLY A 38 1.73 9.01 26.42
C GLY A 38 2.74 9.08 25.27
N GLU A 39 2.70 10.19 24.53
CA GLU A 39 3.52 10.47 23.33
C GLU A 39 4.99 9.99 23.46
N GLY A 40 5.51 9.33 22.41
CA GLY A 40 6.85 8.73 22.41
C GLY A 40 6.98 7.32 22.99
N GLU A 41 5.90 6.71 23.50
CA GLU A 41 5.85 5.29 23.88
C GLU A 41 4.66 4.58 23.19
N VAL A 42 4.84 3.33 22.72
CA VAL A 42 3.79 2.62 21.95
C VAL A 42 2.61 2.18 22.82
N ARG A 43 1.46 2.11 22.16
CA ARG A 43 0.12 1.84 22.70
C ARG A 43 -0.42 0.44 22.37
N SER A 44 0.45 -0.53 22.11
CA SER A 44 0.04 -1.92 21.86
C SER A 44 0.00 -2.70 23.19
N PRO A 45 -0.98 -3.59 23.43
CA PRO A 45 -0.90 -4.54 24.55
C PRO A 45 0.12 -5.69 24.29
N ALA A 46 0.65 -5.80 23.07
CA ALA A 46 1.71 -6.74 22.71
C ALA A 46 3.08 -6.05 22.73
N ILE A 47 4.10 -6.77 23.21
CA ILE A 47 5.45 -6.25 23.43
C ILE A 47 6.22 -5.89 22.14
N GLN A 48 5.73 -6.30 20.97
CA GLN A 48 6.37 -6.22 19.66
C GLN A 48 6.52 -4.80 19.06
N HIS A 49 6.00 -3.79 19.74
CA HIS A 49 6.18 -2.39 19.38
C HIS A 49 6.47 -1.68 20.68
N GLU A 50 7.72 -1.59 21.11
CA GLU A 50 8.10 -0.86 22.31
C GLU A 50 9.44 -0.15 22.08
N SER A 51 9.66 0.93 22.81
CA SER A 51 10.93 1.66 22.73
C SER A 51 12.04 0.91 23.48
N VAL A 52 13.28 1.20 23.14
CA VAL A 52 14.46 0.71 23.86
C VAL A 52 14.38 1.05 25.34
N ALA A 53 13.97 2.28 25.69
CA ALA A 53 13.75 2.67 27.09
C ALA A 53 12.75 1.75 27.82
N TYR A 54 11.69 1.26 27.16
CA TYR A 54 10.78 0.29 27.77
C TYR A 54 11.51 -1.02 28.11
N PHE A 55 12.25 -1.59 27.15
CA PHE A 55 12.95 -2.85 27.35
C PHE A 55 14.04 -2.76 28.41
N GLU A 56 14.78 -1.65 28.45
CA GLU A 56 15.81 -1.42 29.46
C GLU A 56 15.27 -1.30 30.87
N ARG A 57 14.18 -0.55 31.09
CA ARG A 57 13.55 -0.43 32.41
C ARG A 57 13.08 -1.77 32.97
N ARG A 58 12.90 -2.77 32.09
CA ARG A 58 12.54 -4.15 32.44
C ARG A 58 13.73 -5.08 32.61
N GLY A 59 14.95 -4.58 32.36
CA GLY A 59 16.16 -5.40 32.36
C GLY A 59 16.24 -6.38 31.19
N LEU A 60 15.41 -6.21 30.15
CA LEU A 60 15.32 -7.14 29.03
C LEU A 60 16.47 -7.00 28.03
N LEU A 61 17.24 -5.91 28.10
CA LEU A 61 18.42 -5.68 27.25
C LEU A 61 19.76 -5.94 27.95
N ALA A 62 19.73 -6.23 29.27
CA ALA A 62 20.95 -6.40 30.04
C ALA A 62 21.76 -7.60 29.54
N GLY A 63 23.02 -7.36 29.12
CA GLY A 63 23.90 -8.39 28.58
C GLY A 63 23.48 -8.93 27.19
N ARG A 64 22.57 -8.24 26.49
CA ARG A 64 22.15 -8.58 25.12
C ARG A 64 22.63 -7.53 24.13
N GLU A 65 22.99 -7.97 22.93
CA GLU A 65 23.21 -7.09 21.77
C GLU A 65 21.84 -6.59 21.28
N VAL A 66 21.72 -5.27 21.09
CA VAL A 66 20.52 -4.62 20.57
C VAL A 66 20.71 -4.32 19.10
N VAL A 67 19.88 -4.96 18.28
CA VAL A 67 19.91 -4.81 16.83
C VAL A 67 18.62 -4.14 16.35
N THR A 68 18.73 -3.20 15.42
CA THR A 68 17.58 -2.53 14.81
C THR A 68 17.69 -2.48 13.29
N VAL A 69 16.54 -2.30 12.63
CA VAL A 69 16.46 -2.03 11.20
C VAL A 69 15.85 -0.65 11.01
N VAL A 70 16.56 0.23 10.32
CA VAL A 70 16.09 1.56 9.95
C VAL A 70 15.88 1.65 8.45
N ARG A 71 15.10 2.63 8.01
CA ARG A 71 14.82 2.90 6.60
C ARG A 71 14.96 4.38 6.30
N ASN A 72 15.27 4.73 5.06
CA ASN A 72 15.28 6.11 4.59
C ASN A 72 13.96 6.80 5.01
N PRO A 73 13.99 7.99 5.64
CA PRO A 73 12.79 8.58 6.22
C PRO A 73 11.68 8.91 5.21
N PHE A 74 12.01 9.33 3.98
CA PHE A 74 11.01 9.61 2.94
C PHE A 74 10.32 8.33 2.47
N GLU A 75 11.12 7.31 2.25
CA GLU A 75 10.67 5.98 1.84
C GLU A 75 9.80 5.34 2.94
N ARG A 76 10.22 5.45 4.21
CA ARG A 76 9.46 4.98 5.38
C ARG A 76 8.10 5.66 5.46
N ALA A 77 8.06 6.98 5.33
CA ALA A 77 6.83 7.73 5.45
C ALA A 77 5.81 7.39 4.36
N LEU A 78 6.26 7.27 3.11
CA LEU A 78 5.40 6.86 2.00
C LEU A 78 4.88 5.43 2.21
N SER A 79 5.75 4.51 2.65
CA SER A 79 5.37 3.15 3.00
C SER A 79 4.34 3.12 4.13
N GLN A 80 4.48 3.98 5.14
CA GLN A 80 3.55 4.09 6.26
C GLN A 80 2.19 4.63 5.80
N LEU A 81 2.17 5.67 4.96
CA LEU A 81 0.94 6.21 4.38
C LEU A 81 0.16 5.12 3.62
N PHE A 82 0.83 4.37 2.76
CA PHE A 82 0.20 3.29 1.98
C PHE A 82 -0.30 2.15 2.87
N TYR A 83 0.47 1.78 3.88
CA TYR A 83 0.05 0.80 4.87
C TYR A 83 -1.24 1.24 5.59
N LEU A 84 -1.29 2.48 6.06
CA LEU A 84 -2.47 3.04 6.74
C LEU A 84 -3.69 3.06 5.83
N LEU A 85 -3.54 3.45 4.57
CA LEU A 85 -4.64 3.45 3.60
C LEU A 85 -5.19 2.05 3.35
N ARG A 86 -4.34 1.01 3.35
CA ARG A 86 -4.79 -0.39 3.23
C ARG A 86 -5.51 -0.86 4.49
N LEU A 87 -5.03 -0.48 5.68
CA LEU A 87 -5.52 -1.01 6.95
C LEU A 87 -6.71 -0.25 7.55
N LEU A 88 -6.72 1.09 7.48
CA LEU A 88 -7.59 1.95 8.28
C LEU A 88 -8.56 2.77 7.41
N PRO A 89 -9.87 2.61 7.56
CA PRO A 89 -10.86 3.47 6.90
C PRO A 89 -10.69 4.96 7.23
N GLU A 90 -10.26 5.30 8.45
CA GLU A 90 -10.01 6.67 8.90
C GLU A 90 -8.84 7.32 8.14
N ALA A 91 -7.84 6.54 7.73
CA ALA A 91 -6.77 7.06 6.89
C ALA A 91 -7.31 7.47 5.51
N ARG A 92 -8.28 6.72 4.97
CA ARG A 92 -8.91 7.01 3.66
C ARG A 92 -9.80 8.25 3.67
N THR A 93 -10.21 8.72 4.84
CA THR A 93 -10.93 9.99 4.97
C THR A 93 -9.98 11.16 5.20
N LEU A 94 -8.87 10.93 5.91
CA LEU A 94 -7.87 11.96 6.20
C LEU A 94 -6.98 12.29 4.99
N PHE A 95 -6.51 11.27 4.28
CA PHE A 95 -5.58 11.39 3.16
C PHE A 95 -6.34 11.31 1.82
N THR A 96 -6.95 12.44 1.48
CA THR A 96 -7.83 12.66 0.33
C THR A 96 -7.33 13.81 -0.55
N GLY A 97 -6.04 14.13 -0.46
CA GLY A 97 -5.41 15.18 -1.25
C GLY A 97 -5.55 14.92 -2.76
N PRO A 98 -5.56 15.99 -3.58
CA PRO A 98 -5.65 15.84 -5.03
C PRO A 98 -4.36 15.27 -5.64
N SER A 99 -3.25 15.26 -4.91
CA SER A 99 -1.97 14.66 -5.28
C SER A 99 -1.41 13.82 -4.11
N TRP A 100 -0.43 12.96 -4.37
CA TRP A 100 0.28 12.28 -3.28
C TRP A 100 1.12 13.25 -2.46
N ALA A 101 1.68 14.28 -3.09
CA ALA A 101 2.42 15.33 -2.41
C ALA A 101 1.55 16.05 -1.37
N ASP A 102 0.28 16.33 -1.66
CA ASP A 102 -0.64 16.94 -0.70
C ASP A 102 -0.90 16.05 0.53
N ASP A 103 -1.02 14.74 0.32
CA ASP A 103 -1.19 13.80 1.43
C ASP A 103 0.09 13.63 2.24
N LEU A 104 1.26 13.72 1.61
CA LEU A 104 2.53 13.76 2.31
C LEU A 104 2.72 15.05 3.11
N LYS A 105 2.26 16.21 2.61
CA LYS A 105 2.22 17.47 3.39
C LYS A 105 1.28 17.35 4.58
N ARG A 106 0.11 16.73 4.40
CA ARG A 106 -0.82 16.42 5.50
C ARG A 106 -0.17 15.50 6.53
N LEU A 107 0.51 14.45 6.07
CA LEU A 107 1.25 13.53 6.94
C LEU A 107 2.37 14.27 7.69
N ALA A 108 3.07 15.18 7.03
CA ALA A 108 4.12 15.98 7.64
C ALA A 108 3.57 16.91 8.73
N ALA A 109 2.43 17.56 8.48
CA ALA A 109 1.77 18.44 9.43
C ALA A 109 1.01 17.70 10.55
N PHE A 110 0.77 16.40 10.38
CA PHE A 110 0.06 15.59 11.37
C PHE A 110 1.02 15.15 12.48
N ASP A 111 0.75 15.66 13.69
CA ASP A 111 1.43 15.24 14.91
C ASP A 111 0.39 14.57 15.82
N GLY A 112 0.44 13.23 15.87
CA GLY A 112 -0.59 12.45 16.52
C GLY A 112 -0.59 10.99 16.12
N LEU A 113 -1.63 10.30 16.56
CA LEU A 113 -1.77 8.85 16.40
C LEU A 113 -2.89 8.49 15.46
N LEU A 114 -2.57 7.64 14.49
CA LEU A 114 -3.51 7.02 13.57
C LEU A 114 -3.08 5.58 13.35
N GLY A 115 -3.45 4.69 14.27
CA GLY A 115 -2.91 3.32 14.35
C GLY A 115 -1.44 3.24 14.78
N HIS A 116 -0.61 4.18 14.31
CA HIS A 116 0.81 4.36 14.63
C HIS A 116 1.09 5.80 15.03
N ASP A 117 2.20 6.01 15.73
CA ASP A 117 2.74 7.35 15.96
C ASP A 117 3.34 7.85 14.64
N LEU A 118 2.63 8.79 14.01
CA LEU A 118 3.05 9.35 12.73
C LEU A 118 4.00 10.53 12.91
N GLY A 119 4.10 11.09 14.11
CA GLY A 119 5.02 12.16 14.49
C GLY A 119 6.44 11.65 14.77
N ALA A 120 6.55 10.44 15.30
CA ALA A 120 7.83 9.90 15.79
C ALA A 120 8.90 9.68 14.71
N CYS A 121 10.12 10.13 15.04
CA CYS A 121 11.35 9.73 14.36
C CYS A 121 11.71 8.28 14.76
N GLN A 122 12.40 7.55 13.88
CA GLN A 122 12.93 6.23 14.20
C GLN A 122 13.87 6.29 15.41
N VAL A 123 14.70 7.33 15.51
CA VAL A 123 15.63 7.50 16.64
C VAL A 123 14.91 7.62 17.98
N ASP A 124 13.66 8.09 18.04
CA ASP A 124 12.90 8.17 19.29
C ASP A 124 12.68 6.81 19.94
N TRP A 125 12.54 5.77 19.11
CA TRP A 125 12.35 4.40 19.55
C TRP A 125 13.64 3.76 20.08
N LEU A 126 14.80 4.33 19.75
CA LEU A 126 16.11 3.75 20.03
C LEU A 126 16.78 4.36 21.27
N LYS A 127 16.18 5.40 21.84
CA LYS A 127 16.72 6.10 22.99
C LYS A 127 16.42 5.38 24.30
N ASP A 128 17.39 5.40 25.20
CA ASP A 128 17.27 4.95 26.58
C ASP A 128 16.55 5.99 27.47
N GLY A 129 16.46 5.69 28.77
CA GLY A 129 15.90 6.62 29.76
C GLY A 129 16.71 7.90 29.98
N ALA A 130 17.95 7.97 29.51
CA ALA A 130 18.80 9.16 29.54
C ALA A 130 18.72 9.99 28.25
N GLY A 131 18.09 9.45 27.20
CA GLY A 131 17.94 10.09 25.89
C GLY A 131 19.06 9.74 24.90
N GLU A 132 19.93 8.79 25.25
CA GLU A 132 21.04 8.30 24.42
C GLU A 132 20.60 7.10 23.58
N VAL A 133 21.11 6.98 22.36
CA VAL A 133 20.79 5.84 21.48
C VAL A 133 21.43 4.57 22.04
N ARG A 134 20.60 3.61 22.45
CA ARG A 134 21.04 2.30 22.94
C ARG A 134 20.76 1.24 21.87
N VAL A 135 21.65 1.21 20.89
CA VAL A 135 21.66 0.20 19.82
C VAL A 135 23.12 -0.17 19.54
N ASP A 136 23.39 -1.47 19.47
CA ASP A 136 24.73 -1.99 19.19
C ASP A 136 24.95 -2.17 17.68
N ARG A 137 23.88 -2.42 16.92
CA ARG A 137 23.95 -2.57 15.45
C ARG A 137 22.71 -2.05 14.73
N VAL A 138 22.94 -1.29 13.67
CA VAL A 138 21.90 -0.72 12.80
C VAL A 138 22.02 -1.34 11.41
N LEU A 139 20.95 -2.01 10.98
CA LEU A 139 20.78 -2.53 9.62
C LEU A 139 19.92 -1.56 8.82
N ARG A 140 20.09 -1.51 7.50
CA ARG A 140 19.30 -0.66 6.62
C ARG A 140 18.33 -1.49 5.81
N PHE A 141 17.09 -1.02 5.68
CA PHE A 141 16.08 -1.71 4.89
C PHE A 141 16.48 -1.82 3.41
N GLU A 142 17.21 -0.83 2.91
CA GLU A 142 17.71 -0.73 1.54
C GLU A 142 18.75 -1.82 1.19
N SER A 143 19.49 -2.31 2.19
CA SER A 143 20.52 -3.36 2.07
C SER A 143 20.24 -4.54 3.01
N LEU A 144 18.98 -4.77 3.36
CA LEU A 144 18.60 -5.63 4.49
C LEU A 144 19.08 -7.07 4.35
N GLU A 145 19.06 -7.61 3.14
CA GLU A 145 19.52 -8.98 2.88
C GLU A 145 21.02 -9.15 3.15
N GLU A 146 21.83 -8.21 2.66
CA GLU A 146 23.29 -8.19 2.87
C GLU A 146 23.64 -7.95 4.35
N ASP A 147 22.99 -6.95 4.95
CA ASP A 147 23.17 -6.60 6.36
C ASP A 147 22.79 -7.77 7.29
N PHE A 148 21.69 -8.46 6.98
CA PHE A 148 21.25 -9.63 7.72
C PHE A 148 22.18 -10.83 7.54
N ALA A 149 22.69 -11.06 6.32
CA ALA A 149 23.68 -12.12 6.09
C ALA A 149 24.95 -11.88 6.90
N SER A 150 25.43 -10.63 6.95
CA SER A 150 26.58 -10.26 7.79
C SER A 150 26.30 -10.47 9.27
N LEU A 151 25.10 -10.10 9.76
CA LEU A 151 24.69 -10.34 11.14
C LEU A 151 24.69 -11.83 11.49
N CYS A 152 24.10 -12.66 10.63
CA CYS A 152 24.07 -14.11 10.81
C CYS A 152 25.48 -14.71 10.88
N ALA A 153 26.40 -14.23 10.04
CA ALA A 153 27.79 -14.68 10.04
C ALA A 153 28.50 -14.34 11.36
N ASP A 154 28.31 -13.12 11.87
CA ASP A 154 28.88 -12.67 13.15
C ASP A 154 28.35 -13.50 14.33
N TRP A 155 27.07 -13.88 14.30
CA TRP A 155 26.43 -14.72 15.32
C TRP A 155 26.70 -16.23 15.13
N GLY A 156 27.33 -16.64 14.03
CA GLY A 156 27.56 -18.05 13.72
C GLY A 156 26.28 -18.84 13.43
N ILE A 157 25.20 -18.16 13.03
CA ILE A 157 23.91 -18.78 12.70
C ILE A 157 23.72 -18.85 11.18
N ARG A 158 22.86 -19.79 10.75
CA ARG A 158 22.44 -19.90 9.34
C ARG A 158 20.94 -19.69 9.26
N ALA A 159 20.54 -18.53 8.76
CA ALA A 159 19.16 -18.15 8.54
C ALA A 159 19.05 -17.35 7.24
N GLU A 160 17.90 -17.42 6.59
CA GLU A 160 17.55 -16.60 5.43
C GLU A 160 16.37 -15.69 5.80
N LEU A 161 16.33 -14.48 5.23
CA LEU A 161 15.18 -13.61 5.41
C LEU A 161 14.03 -14.08 4.51
N PRO A 162 12.85 -14.34 5.06
CA PRO A 162 11.70 -14.67 4.24
C PRO A 162 11.17 -13.40 3.56
N HIS A 163 10.92 -13.46 2.26
CA HIS A 163 10.23 -12.41 1.49
C HIS A 163 8.71 -12.56 1.65
N GLU A 164 8.17 -12.16 2.79
CA GLU A 164 6.72 -12.28 3.09
C GLU A 164 5.91 -11.05 2.66
N MET A 165 6.54 -9.88 2.61
CA MET A 165 5.87 -8.60 2.34
C MET A 165 6.47 -7.90 1.12
N ASP A 166 5.97 -8.24 -0.07
CA ASP A 166 6.18 -7.41 -1.24
C ASP A 166 5.14 -6.28 -1.25
N SER A 167 5.61 -5.03 -1.17
CA SER A 167 4.75 -3.85 -1.23
C SER A 167 4.06 -3.69 -2.59
N GLY A 168 4.59 -4.34 -3.64
CA GLY A 168 4.15 -4.24 -5.02
C GLY A 168 4.40 -2.87 -5.66
N ARG A 169 5.04 -1.94 -4.92
CA ARG A 169 5.29 -0.58 -5.39
C ARG A 169 6.43 -0.59 -6.40
N LYS A 170 6.12 -0.14 -7.61
CA LYS A 170 7.05 -0.09 -8.75
C LYS A 170 7.85 1.20 -8.82
N PHE A 171 7.33 2.26 -8.23
CA PHE A 171 7.89 3.60 -8.32
C PHE A 171 8.70 3.95 -7.07
N PRO A 172 9.84 4.63 -7.23
CA PRO A 172 10.65 5.09 -6.11
C PRO A 172 9.95 6.23 -5.37
N TRP A 173 10.32 6.45 -4.11
CA TRP A 173 9.65 7.44 -3.27
C TRP A 173 9.68 8.85 -3.85
N TRP A 174 10.78 9.28 -4.48
CA TRP A 174 10.94 10.68 -4.89
C TRP A 174 9.92 11.13 -5.94
N GLN A 175 9.32 10.22 -6.71
CA GLN A 175 8.26 10.55 -7.66
C GLN A 175 6.93 10.94 -7.00
N TYR A 176 6.72 10.60 -5.72
CA TYR A 176 5.51 10.95 -4.97
C TYR A 176 5.62 12.31 -4.26
N TYR A 177 6.81 12.91 -4.24
CA TYR A 177 7.10 14.13 -3.50
C TYR A 177 7.26 15.32 -4.45
N ASP A 178 6.63 16.43 -4.11
CA ASP A 178 7.08 17.74 -4.59
C ASP A 178 8.12 18.34 -3.63
N GLU A 179 8.68 19.50 -4.01
CA GLU A 179 9.71 20.16 -3.22
C GLU A 179 9.22 20.53 -1.81
N GLU A 180 7.97 20.97 -1.67
CA GLU A 180 7.40 21.39 -0.40
C GLU A 180 7.16 20.18 0.53
N ALA A 181 6.55 19.11 0.04
CA ALA A 181 6.35 17.87 0.77
C ALA A 181 7.70 17.31 1.25
N ARG A 182 8.71 17.31 0.37
CA ARG A 182 10.07 16.86 0.73
C ARG A 182 10.65 17.73 1.85
N ARG A 183 10.55 19.06 1.75
CA ARG A 183 11.05 19.98 2.77
C ARG A 183 10.37 19.74 4.12
N MET A 184 9.03 19.64 4.15
CA MET A 184 8.28 19.41 5.38
C MET A 184 8.63 18.06 6.02
N MET A 185 8.85 17.02 5.21
CA MET A 185 9.23 15.70 5.70
C MET A 185 10.68 15.63 6.17
N ALA A 186 11.59 16.37 5.52
CA ALA A 186 12.96 16.53 5.98
C ALA A 186 13.03 17.28 7.31
N GLU A 187 12.16 18.27 7.53
CA GLU A 187 12.04 18.99 8.80
C GLU A 187 11.49 18.05 9.89
N LYS A 188 10.39 17.35 9.60
CA LYS A 188 9.75 16.42 10.54
C LYS A 188 10.69 15.31 11.00
N TYR A 189 11.40 14.68 10.06
CA TYR A 189 12.28 13.54 10.34
C TYR A 189 13.77 13.90 10.34
N GLY A 190 14.11 15.19 10.53
CA GLY A 190 15.49 15.67 10.46
C GLY A 190 16.45 14.90 11.37
N ARG A 191 15.97 14.46 12.54
CA ARG A 191 16.75 13.66 13.49
C ARG A 191 17.09 12.27 12.97
N ASP A 192 16.23 11.64 12.17
CA ASP A 192 16.55 10.37 11.54
C ASP A 192 17.61 10.54 10.44
N PHE A 193 17.55 11.65 9.68
CA PHE A 193 18.56 11.94 8.66
C PHE A 193 19.93 12.15 9.28
N GLU A 194 20.00 12.92 10.37
CA GLU A 194 21.24 13.19 11.10
C GLU A 194 21.80 11.92 11.76
N GLU A 195 20.98 11.22 12.56
CA GLU A 195 21.42 10.07 13.36
C GLU A 195 21.92 8.91 12.47
N PHE A 196 21.20 8.62 11.39
CA PHE A 196 21.51 7.47 10.53
C PHE A 196 22.26 7.86 9.25
N GLY A 197 22.71 9.11 9.13
CA GLY A 197 23.47 9.60 7.97
C GLY A 197 22.74 9.42 6.63
N TYR A 198 21.41 9.59 6.61
CA TYR A 198 20.66 9.61 5.34
C TYR A 198 20.77 10.98 4.67
N GLU A 199 20.77 10.98 3.33
CA GLU A 199 20.66 12.22 2.56
C GLU A 199 19.20 12.68 2.49
N SER A 200 18.97 13.97 2.75
CA SER A 200 17.66 14.62 2.63
C SER A 200 17.41 15.27 1.25
N GLY A 201 18.41 15.17 0.36
CA GLY A 201 18.35 15.65 -1.02
C GLY A 201 17.49 14.78 -1.94
N MET A 202 17.23 15.26 -3.16
CA MET A 202 16.77 14.39 -4.24
C MET A 202 17.94 13.51 -4.72
N PRO A 203 17.68 12.28 -5.19
CA PRO A 203 18.72 11.48 -5.84
C PRO A 203 19.25 12.18 -7.10
N ALA A 204 20.43 11.76 -7.54
CA ALA A 204 21.10 12.34 -8.71
C ALA A 204 20.25 12.25 -9.99
N THR A 205 20.43 13.22 -10.88
CA THR A 205 19.78 13.27 -12.20
C THR A 205 20.04 12.00 -13.01
N GLY A 206 18.97 11.37 -13.53
CA GLY A 206 19.04 10.10 -14.26
C GLY A 206 18.42 8.90 -13.51
N ALA A 207 18.06 9.07 -12.23
CA ALA A 207 17.43 8.02 -11.42
C ALA A 207 16.04 7.58 -11.93
N ASP A 208 15.43 8.34 -12.85
CA ASP A 208 14.13 8.03 -13.45
C ASP A 208 14.20 7.24 -14.77
N GLU A 209 15.40 7.01 -15.31
CA GLU A 209 15.57 6.27 -16.57
C GLU A 209 15.07 4.83 -16.43
N GLY A 210 14.02 4.47 -17.17
CA GLY A 210 13.47 3.11 -17.23
C GLY A 210 12.33 2.80 -16.25
N LEU A 211 11.84 3.79 -15.48
CA LEU A 211 10.75 3.61 -14.51
C LEU A 211 9.34 3.80 -15.10
N GLU A 212 9.18 3.65 -16.40
CA GLU A 212 7.92 3.94 -17.08
C GLU A 212 6.96 2.75 -17.08
N GLU A 213 5.89 2.83 -16.29
CA GLU A 213 4.71 2.01 -16.50
C GLU A 213 3.79 2.71 -17.51
N ARG A 214 3.88 2.29 -18.78
CA ARG A 214 3.06 2.85 -19.86
C ARG A 214 1.57 2.50 -19.71
N HIS A 215 1.28 1.34 -19.13
CA HIS A 215 -0.08 0.85 -18.96
C HIS A 215 -0.27 0.18 -17.61
N HIS A 216 -1.37 0.49 -16.94
CA HIS A 216 -1.71 -0.10 -15.66
C HIS A 216 -3.17 -0.59 -15.65
N ASP A 217 -3.40 -1.77 -15.07
CA ASP A 217 -4.71 -2.45 -15.03
C ASP A 217 -5.28 -2.39 -13.60
N LEU A 218 -6.32 -1.58 -13.41
CA LEU A 218 -6.98 -1.41 -12.11
C LEU A 218 -7.63 -2.70 -11.61
N GLY A 219 -8.13 -3.55 -12.51
CA GLY A 219 -8.80 -4.79 -12.15
C GLY A 219 -7.85 -5.78 -11.48
N LYS A 220 -6.56 -5.70 -11.82
CA LYS A 220 -5.51 -6.56 -11.28
C LYS A 220 -4.73 -5.94 -10.12
N ASP A 221 -4.79 -4.61 -9.94
CA ASP A 221 -4.10 -3.93 -8.85
C ASP A 221 -4.62 -4.37 -7.46
N ARG A 222 -3.74 -5.01 -6.69
CA ARG A 222 -4.03 -5.44 -5.31
C ARG A 222 -4.10 -4.25 -4.35
N GLY A 223 -3.20 -3.28 -4.48
CA GLY A 223 -3.17 -2.09 -3.64
C GLY A 223 -4.42 -1.23 -3.83
N PHE A 224 -4.89 -1.10 -5.07
CA PHE A 224 -6.19 -0.49 -5.37
C PHE A 224 -7.35 -1.24 -4.72
N ARG A 225 -7.41 -2.58 -4.86
CA ARG A 225 -8.48 -3.39 -4.24
C ARG A 225 -8.53 -3.25 -2.72
N GLU A 226 -7.38 -3.12 -2.07
CA GLU A 226 -7.30 -3.02 -0.61
C GLU A 226 -7.62 -1.60 -0.11
N SER A 227 -7.15 -0.55 -0.81
CA SER A 227 -7.23 0.84 -0.33
C SER A 227 -8.31 1.70 -1.00
N GLY A 228 -8.77 1.32 -2.19
CA GLY A 228 -9.64 2.13 -3.05
C GLY A 228 -8.93 3.27 -3.79
N ARG A 229 -7.60 3.30 -3.80
CA ARG A 229 -6.80 4.36 -4.44
C ARG A 229 -5.58 3.78 -5.18
N LEU A 230 -5.23 4.36 -6.33
CA LEU A 230 -4.08 3.98 -7.13
C LEU A 230 -2.78 4.46 -6.47
N MET A 231 -1.97 3.52 -5.99
CA MET A 231 -0.71 3.79 -5.30
C MET A 231 0.47 4.08 -6.25
N VAL A 232 0.21 4.83 -7.31
CA VAL A 232 1.20 5.27 -8.32
C VAL A 232 1.38 6.79 -8.26
N PRO A 233 2.56 7.32 -8.64
CA PRO A 233 2.81 8.75 -8.63
C PRO A 233 1.83 9.55 -9.51
N ASP A 234 1.79 10.85 -9.27
CA ASP A 234 0.94 11.74 -10.06
C ASP A 234 1.51 11.89 -11.47
N GLY A 235 0.67 11.73 -12.49
CA GLY A 235 1.10 11.81 -13.89
C GLY A 235 2.14 10.77 -14.30
N SER A 236 2.17 9.59 -13.68
CA SER A 236 3.17 8.55 -14.01
C SER A 236 2.74 7.63 -15.14
N LEU A 237 1.44 7.59 -15.49
CA LEU A 237 0.88 6.60 -16.41
C LEU A 237 0.47 7.22 -17.75
N GLU A 238 0.73 6.52 -18.86
CA GLU A 238 0.20 6.91 -20.17
C GLU A 238 -1.23 6.40 -20.38
N SER A 239 -1.55 5.23 -19.81
CA SER A 239 -2.87 4.64 -19.93
C SER A 239 -3.26 3.79 -18.72
N LEU A 240 -4.57 3.73 -18.49
CA LEU A 240 -5.23 2.89 -17.48
C LEU A 240 -6.30 2.04 -18.14
N SER A 241 -6.44 0.78 -17.71
CA SER A 241 -7.60 -0.07 -18.03
C SER A 241 -8.37 -0.42 -16.75
N ALA A 242 -9.69 -0.39 -16.86
CA ALA A 242 -10.61 -0.67 -15.76
C ALA A 242 -11.71 -1.63 -16.24
N GLU A 243 -11.31 -2.87 -16.54
CA GLU A 243 -12.25 -3.95 -16.87
C GLU A 243 -12.81 -4.58 -15.60
N GLY A 244 -14.13 -4.65 -15.49
CA GLY A 244 -14.75 -5.28 -14.32
C GLY A 244 -14.75 -4.41 -13.06
N VAL A 245 -14.35 -3.14 -13.16
CA VAL A 245 -14.10 -2.26 -12.01
C VAL A 245 -15.29 -1.35 -11.73
N TRP A 246 -15.82 -0.66 -12.74
CA TRP A 246 -16.80 0.41 -12.54
C TRP A 246 -18.09 -0.10 -11.92
N GLU A 247 -18.55 -1.26 -12.37
CA GLU A 247 -19.74 -1.96 -11.90
C GLU A 247 -19.71 -2.35 -10.42
N ARG A 248 -18.55 -2.29 -9.76
CA ARG A 248 -18.40 -2.58 -8.32
C ARG A 248 -18.74 -1.38 -7.44
N PHE A 249 -18.94 -0.21 -8.04
CA PHE A 249 -19.08 1.07 -7.36
C PHE A 249 -20.36 1.80 -7.78
N ARG A 250 -20.89 2.60 -6.85
CA ARG A 250 -22.00 3.52 -7.16
C ARG A 250 -21.48 4.79 -7.84
N PRO A 251 -22.32 5.56 -8.55
CA PRO A 251 -21.89 6.75 -9.29
C PRO A 251 -21.03 7.76 -8.51
N LEU A 252 -21.42 8.08 -7.27
CA LEU A 252 -20.61 9.00 -6.43
C LEU A 252 -19.21 8.46 -6.10
N GLN A 253 -19.05 7.14 -6.03
CA GLN A 253 -17.76 6.50 -5.77
C GLN A 253 -16.93 6.43 -7.05
N THR A 254 -17.54 6.19 -8.21
CA THR A 254 -16.83 6.18 -9.49
C THR A 254 -16.35 7.56 -9.90
N ILE A 255 -17.03 8.65 -9.48
CA ILE A 255 -16.50 10.01 -9.66
C ILE A 255 -15.18 10.21 -8.90
N LEU A 256 -15.08 9.72 -7.66
CA LEU A 256 -13.83 9.78 -6.89
C LEU A 256 -12.74 8.90 -7.51
N LEU A 257 -13.11 7.71 -7.99
CA LEU A 257 -12.20 6.83 -8.72
C LEU A 257 -11.69 7.49 -10.01
N ALA A 258 -12.58 8.12 -10.78
CA ALA A 258 -12.23 8.82 -12.00
C ALA A 258 -11.25 9.96 -11.73
N LYS A 259 -11.44 10.72 -10.63
CA LYS A 259 -10.47 11.75 -10.19
C LYS A 259 -9.10 11.15 -9.87
N ASP A 260 -9.08 10.00 -9.20
CA ASP A 260 -7.83 9.33 -8.85
C ASP A 260 -7.13 8.74 -10.08
N CYS A 261 -7.87 8.17 -11.04
CA CYS A 261 -7.36 7.78 -12.35
C CYS A 261 -6.77 9.00 -13.08
N ARG A 262 -7.49 10.13 -13.07
CA ARG A 262 -7.05 11.35 -13.74
C ARG A 262 -5.75 11.90 -13.16
N ARG A 263 -5.60 11.85 -11.83
CA ARG A 263 -4.37 12.20 -11.11
C ARG A 263 -3.19 11.34 -11.55
N ALA A 264 -3.39 10.04 -11.71
CA ALA A 264 -2.33 9.10 -12.08
C ALA A 264 -1.89 9.22 -13.56
N LEU A 265 -2.77 9.70 -14.45
CA LEU A 265 -2.50 9.84 -15.88
C LEU A 265 -1.69 11.09 -16.21
N LYS A 266 -0.73 10.96 -17.13
CA LYS A 266 -0.05 12.09 -17.79
C LYS A 266 -1.07 12.98 -18.51
N PRO A 267 -0.73 14.25 -18.82
CA PRO A 267 -1.54 15.06 -19.72
C PRO A 267 -1.76 14.34 -21.06
N GLY A 268 -3.03 14.16 -21.45
CA GLY A 268 -3.42 13.38 -22.63
C GLY A 268 -3.41 11.86 -22.46
N GLY A 269 -3.11 11.34 -21.26
CA GLY A 269 -3.23 9.92 -20.95
C GLY A 269 -4.68 9.43 -20.99
N VAL A 270 -4.86 8.14 -21.26
CA VAL A 270 -6.17 7.55 -21.57
C VAL A 270 -6.62 6.58 -20.48
N LEU A 271 -7.86 6.73 -20.02
CA LEU A 271 -8.55 5.71 -19.22
C LEU A 271 -9.51 4.93 -20.13
N GLU A 272 -9.35 3.62 -20.23
CA GLU A 272 -10.29 2.72 -20.89
C GLU A 272 -11.11 1.98 -19.82
N VAL A 273 -12.42 2.29 -19.74
CA VAL A 273 -13.36 1.59 -18.86
C VAL A 273 -14.10 0.54 -19.68
N VAL A 274 -14.13 -0.70 -19.19
CA VAL A 274 -14.87 -1.80 -19.80
C VAL A 274 -15.84 -2.35 -18.76
N THR A 275 -17.14 -2.18 -19.01
CA THR A 275 -18.24 -2.62 -18.14
C THR A 275 -19.31 -3.31 -19.01
N PRO A 276 -20.15 -4.19 -18.46
CA PRO A 276 -21.29 -4.72 -19.19
C PRO A 276 -22.17 -3.59 -19.75
N ASP A 277 -22.57 -3.69 -21.02
CA ASP A 277 -23.44 -2.69 -21.64
C ASP A 277 -24.90 -2.96 -21.28
N LEU A 278 -25.52 -2.05 -20.53
CA LEU A 278 -26.92 -2.16 -20.13
C LEU A 278 -27.88 -2.33 -21.32
N ALA A 279 -27.62 -1.64 -22.44
CA ALA A 279 -28.45 -1.76 -23.62
C ALA A 279 -28.26 -3.12 -24.30
N ALA A 280 -27.01 -3.61 -24.34
CA ALA A 280 -26.72 -4.93 -24.89
C ALA A 280 -27.36 -6.04 -24.05
N LEU A 281 -27.33 -5.94 -22.71
CA LEU A 281 -28.01 -6.88 -21.81
C LEU A 281 -29.49 -7.06 -22.15
N GLY A 282 -30.17 -5.97 -22.54
CA GLY A 282 -31.58 -5.99 -22.95
C GLY A 282 -31.82 -6.60 -24.34
N GLY A 283 -30.79 -6.68 -25.19
CA GLY A 283 -30.84 -7.20 -26.56
C GLY A 283 -30.05 -8.49 -26.79
N LEU A 284 -29.63 -9.18 -25.72
CA LEU A 284 -28.77 -10.38 -25.83
C LEU A 284 -29.41 -11.53 -26.62
N GLU A 285 -30.74 -11.59 -26.71
CA GLU A 285 -31.43 -12.58 -27.54
C GLU A 285 -31.10 -12.43 -29.04
N ASP A 286 -30.68 -11.22 -29.46
CA ASP A 286 -30.31 -10.91 -30.83
C ASP A 286 -28.82 -11.18 -31.15
N ASP A 287 -28.02 -11.62 -30.16
CA ASP A 287 -26.58 -11.93 -30.31
C ASP A 287 -26.21 -13.34 -29.78
N PRO A 288 -26.57 -14.41 -30.52
CA PRO A 288 -26.33 -15.78 -30.09
C PRO A 288 -24.84 -16.15 -30.05
N GLU A 289 -23.98 -15.51 -30.84
CA GLU A 289 -22.54 -15.75 -30.83
C GLU A 289 -21.92 -15.25 -29.52
N PHE A 290 -22.29 -14.05 -29.08
CA PHE A 290 -21.86 -13.53 -27.78
C PHE A 290 -22.36 -14.42 -26.64
N VAL A 291 -23.65 -14.80 -26.64
CA VAL A 291 -24.24 -15.67 -25.60
C VAL A 291 -23.47 -16.99 -25.51
N HIS A 292 -23.25 -17.67 -26.63
CA HIS A 292 -22.49 -18.91 -26.65
C HIS A 292 -21.06 -18.72 -26.11
N GLY A 293 -20.34 -17.73 -26.63
CA GLY A 293 -18.95 -17.47 -26.25
C GLY A 293 -18.77 -17.10 -24.77
N TYR A 294 -19.71 -16.34 -24.21
CA TYR A 294 -19.72 -15.98 -22.79
C TYR A 294 -19.95 -17.21 -21.91
N LEU A 295 -21.00 -18.00 -22.19
CA LEU A 295 -21.35 -19.17 -21.39
C LEU A 295 -20.23 -20.20 -21.37
N VAL A 296 -19.60 -20.49 -22.52
CA VAL A 296 -18.45 -21.41 -22.59
C VAL A 296 -17.28 -20.96 -21.69
N ARG A 297 -17.07 -19.65 -21.55
CA ARG A 297 -15.93 -19.09 -20.83
C ARG A 297 -16.21 -18.88 -19.34
N HIS A 298 -17.40 -18.42 -18.99
CA HIS A 298 -17.73 -17.91 -17.66
C HIS A 298 -18.74 -18.77 -16.91
N VAL A 299 -19.66 -19.43 -17.62
CA VAL A 299 -20.72 -20.27 -17.04
C VAL A 299 -20.74 -21.65 -17.72
N PRO A 300 -19.62 -22.42 -17.67
CA PRO A 300 -19.48 -23.67 -18.42
C PRO A 300 -20.52 -24.74 -18.05
N ASP A 301 -21.16 -24.61 -16.89
CA ASP A 301 -22.20 -25.51 -16.38
C ASP A 301 -23.63 -25.13 -16.82
N ALA A 302 -23.79 -24.08 -17.65
CA ALA A 302 -25.09 -23.66 -18.16
C ALA A 302 -25.80 -24.81 -18.91
N HIS A 303 -27.04 -25.10 -18.54
CA HIS A 303 -27.78 -26.24 -19.09
C HIS A 303 -28.32 -26.00 -20.51
N CYS A 304 -28.38 -24.74 -20.94
CA CYS A 304 -28.71 -24.36 -22.31
C CYS A 304 -28.09 -23.00 -22.64
N GLU A 305 -27.93 -22.74 -23.94
CA GLU A 305 -27.47 -21.46 -24.46
C GLU A 305 -28.62 -20.45 -24.46
N ALA A 306 -28.78 -19.75 -23.34
CA ALA A 306 -29.81 -18.73 -23.17
C ALA A 306 -29.23 -17.45 -22.58
N ALA A 307 -29.64 -16.31 -23.15
CA ALA A 307 -29.24 -14.97 -22.70
C ALA A 307 -29.48 -14.75 -21.18
N GLY A 308 -30.52 -15.36 -20.63
CA GLY A 308 -30.82 -15.27 -19.20
C GLY A 308 -29.69 -15.77 -18.28
N TYR A 309 -28.90 -16.78 -18.70
CA TYR A 309 -27.74 -17.21 -17.92
C TYR A 309 -26.64 -16.13 -17.90
N VAL A 310 -26.40 -15.47 -19.03
CA VAL A 310 -25.42 -14.37 -19.14
C VAL A 310 -25.85 -13.18 -18.28
N VAL A 311 -27.12 -12.76 -18.38
CA VAL A 311 -27.66 -11.66 -17.57
C VAL A 311 -27.55 -11.97 -16.08
N ASN A 312 -27.92 -13.17 -15.65
CA ASN A 312 -27.87 -13.56 -14.25
C ASN A 312 -26.44 -13.59 -13.71
N ASP A 313 -25.48 -14.10 -14.48
CA ASP A 313 -24.06 -14.13 -14.10
C ASP A 313 -23.50 -12.71 -13.95
N LEU A 314 -23.70 -11.88 -14.99
CA LEU A 314 -23.25 -10.48 -14.96
C LEU A 314 -23.89 -9.68 -13.81
N ILE A 315 -25.19 -9.81 -13.59
CA ILE A 315 -25.87 -9.12 -12.48
C ILE A 315 -25.40 -9.64 -11.12
N ALA A 316 -25.11 -10.93 -10.99
CA ALA A 316 -24.61 -11.49 -9.73
C ALA A 316 -23.25 -10.91 -9.34
N ASP A 317 -22.38 -10.65 -10.32
CA ASP A 317 -21.05 -10.09 -10.10
C ASP A 317 -21.01 -8.55 -10.08
N CYS A 318 -22.04 -7.88 -10.59
CA CYS A 318 -22.15 -6.43 -10.60
C CYS A 318 -22.84 -5.88 -9.34
N ARG A 319 -22.31 -4.78 -8.79
CA ARG A 319 -23.04 -3.96 -7.80
C ARG A 319 -23.95 -2.94 -8.46
N PHE A 320 -23.59 -2.49 -9.65
CA PHE A 320 -24.27 -1.48 -10.43
C PHE A 320 -23.96 -1.69 -11.92
N VAL A 321 -24.91 -1.43 -12.81
CA VAL A 321 -24.70 -1.53 -14.27
C VAL A 321 -24.82 -0.13 -14.87
N TYR A 322 -23.87 0.25 -15.71
CA TYR A 322 -23.80 1.56 -16.33
C TYR A 322 -24.35 1.51 -17.76
N ASP A 323 -25.10 2.54 -18.15
CA ASP A 323 -25.26 2.90 -19.55
C ASP A 323 -24.18 3.92 -19.97
N GLU A 324 -24.10 4.18 -21.27
CA GLU A 324 -23.11 5.12 -21.82
C GLU A 324 -23.22 6.52 -21.22
N GLY A 325 -24.44 7.04 -21.06
CA GLY A 325 -24.68 8.39 -20.57
C GLY A 325 -24.17 8.58 -19.14
N LEU A 326 -24.56 7.67 -18.24
CA LEU A 326 -24.15 7.70 -16.84
C LEU A 326 -22.64 7.43 -16.68
N LEU A 327 -22.07 6.52 -17.47
CA LEU A 327 -20.63 6.28 -17.47
C LEU A 327 -19.86 7.55 -17.86
N VAL A 328 -20.24 8.17 -18.98
CA VAL A 328 -19.63 9.42 -19.46
C VAL A 328 -19.81 10.56 -18.45
N GLU A 329 -20.99 10.71 -17.84
CA GLU A 329 -21.24 11.73 -16.82
C GLU A 329 -20.32 11.58 -15.61
N THR A 330 -20.19 10.36 -15.05
CA THR A 330 -19.31 10.13 -13.90
C THR A 330 -17.83 10.32 -14.22
N LEU A 331 -17.40 9.98 -15.45
CA LEU A 331 -16.05 10.26 -15.93
C LEU A 331 -15.82 11.76 -16.14
N ALA A 332 -16.80 12.49 -16.68
CA ALA A 332 -16.72 13.93 -16.87
C ALA A 332 -16.61 14.69 -15.55
N GLU A 333 -17.43 14.34 -14.54
CA GLU A 333 -17.29 14.84 -13.17
C GLU A 333 -15.96 14.44 -12.51
N GLY A 334 -15.36 13.35 -13.00
CA GLY A 334 -14.03 12.89 -12.67
C GLY A 334 -12.89 13.75 -13.24
N GLY A 335 -13.17 14.64 -14.18
CA GLY A 335 -12.19 15.53 -14.82
C GLY A 335 -11.72 15.10 -16.21
N PHE A 336 -12.36 14.10 -16.81
CA PHE A 336 -12.17 13.76 -18.22
C PHE A 336 -13.02 14.64 -19.13
N THR A 337 -12.55 14.92 -20.35
CA THR A 337 -13.19 15.93 -21.23
C THR A 337 -13.47 15.45 -22.64
N ALA A 338 -12.80 14.40 -23.09
CA ALA A 338 -13.04 13.76 -24.37
C ALA A 338 -13.39 12.29 -24.17
N PHE A 339 -14.35 11.80 -24.94
CA PHE A 339 -14.89 10.44 -24.83
C PHE A 339 -15.01 9.79 -26.20
N GLU A 340 -14.55 8.55 -26.29
CA GLU A 340 -14.68 7.69 -27.47
C GLU A 340 -15.31 6.37 -27.04
N ARG A 341 -16.49 6.05 -27.57
CA ARG A 341 -17.09 4.71 -27.44
C ARG A 341 -16.44 3.78 -28.45
N ILE A 342 -15.98 2.62 -27.98
CA ILE A 342 -15.46 1.55 -28.85
C ILE A 342 -16.54 0.49 -29.01
N GLU A 343 -16.80 0.10 -30.25
CA GLU A 343 -17.70 -1.02 -30.53
C GLU A 343 -17.10 -2.33 -30.03
N LYS A 344 -17.75 -2.94 -29.04
CA LYS A 344 -17.44 -4.28 -28.53
C LYS A 344 -18.75 -4.97 -28.19
N PRO A 345 -19.14 -6.05 -28.90
CA PRO A 345 -20.39 -6.75 -28.64
C PRO A 345 -20.53 -7.17 -27.17
N GLY A 346 -21.67 -6.83 -26.55
CA GLY A 346 -21.98 -7.13 -25.15
C GLY A 346 -21.27 -6.26 -24.10
N TRP A 347 -20.39 -5.34 -24.49
CA TRP A 347 -19.58 -4.55 -23.56
C TRP A 347 -19.65 -3.06 -23.89
N LEU A 348 -19.77 -2.24 -22.85
CA LEU A 348 -19.66 -0.80 -22.95
C LEU A 348 -18.20 -0.44 -22.69
N VAL A 349 -17.52 0.00 -23.77
CA VAL A 349 -16.12 0.42 -23.71
C VAL A 349 -16.05 1.90 -24.01
N VAL A 350 -15.57 2.67 -23.02
CA VAL A 350 -15.37 4.12 -23.15
C VAL A 350 -13.91 4.45 -22.87
N ARG A 351 -13.26 5.10 -23.83
CA ARG A 351 -11.98 5.77 -23.64
C ARG A 351 -12.20 7.22 -23.26
N ALA A 352 -11.54 7.66 -22.20
CA ALA A 352 -11.65 9.00 -21.66
C ALA A 352 -10.25 9.66 -21.54
N CYS A 353 -10.15 10.94 -21.94
CA CYS A 353 -8.90 11.73 -21.96
C CYS A 353 -9.01 13.07 -21.20
#